data_AF-A0A0J6CYQ9-F1
#
_entry.id   AF-A0A0J6CYQ9-F1
#
_cell.length_a   1.000
_cell.length_b   1.000
_cell.length_c   1.000
_cell.angle_alpha   90.00
_cell.angle_beta   90.00
_cell.angle_gamma   90.00
#
_symmetry.space_group_name_H-M   'P 1'
#
loop_
_entity.id
_entity.type
_entity.pdbx_description
1 polymer ?
#
loop_
_entity_poly.entity_id
_entity_poly.type
_entity_poly.pdbx_seq_one_letter_code
_entity_poly.pdbx_strand_id
1 'polypeptide(L)' 'MRQHRINTLKQGEHYTAKELDSFVSTTDVVLLSSNASQLFSDPEREYKVVHEVEGFFEHSSNDGEKYFRDKRAYVVEKV' A
#
# COMPACT_ATOMS: atom_id res chain seq x y z
N MET A 1 16.85 17.73 7.96
CA MET A 1 15.51 18.08 7.44
C MET A 1 14.51 17.09 8.04
N ARG A 2 13.42 17.55 8.66
CA ARG A 2 12.37 16.64 9.16
C ARG A 2 11.55 16.18 7.95
N GLN A 3 11.82 14.97 7.45
CA GLN A 3 10.90 14.32 6.50
C GLN A 3 9.52 14.29 7.16
N HIS A 4 8.54 14.94 6.53
CA HIS A 4 7.14 14.77 6.91
C HIS A 4 6.80 13.30 6.69
N ARG A 5 6.67 12.55 7.78
CA ARG A 5 6.26 11.14 7.70
C ARG A 5 4.79 11.13 7.30
N ILE A 6 4.52 10.54 6.15
CA ILE A 6 3.16 10.26 5.71
C ILE A 6 2.65 9.15 6.63
N ASN A 7 1.57 9.40 7.37
CA ASN A 7 0.97 8.41 8.28
C ASN A 7 -0.28 7.74 7.68
N THR A 8 -0.78 8.26 6.56
CA THR A 8 -1.95 7.73 5.83
C THR A 8 -1.84 8.14 4.38
N LEU A 9 -2.30 7.28 3.46
CA LEU A 9 -2.46 7.65 2.06
C LEU A 9 -3.88 8.15 1.85
N LYS A 10 -4.06 9.08 0.92
CA LYS A 10 -5.39 9.62 0.57
C LYS A 10 -5.78 9.19 -0.83
N GLN A 11 -7.01 8.72 -0.97
CA GLN A 11 -7.57 8.38 -2.28
C GLN A 11 -7.53 9.60 -3.21
N GLY A 12 -7.09 9.39 -4.45
CA GLY A 12 -6.94 10.43 -5.46
C GLY A 12 -5.57 11.12 -5.47
N GLU A 13 -4.81 11.06 -4.37
CA GLU A 13 -3.47 11.65 -4.29
C GLU A 13 -2.41 10.78 -4.97
N HIS A 14 -1.34 11.44 -5.39
CA HIS A 14 -0.18 10.84 -6.03
C HIS A 14 0.99 10.79 -5.05
N TYR A 15 1.72 9.68 -5.08
CA TYR A 15 2.91 9.47 -4.27
C TYR A 15 3.98 8.81 -5.11
N THR A 16 5.23 9.20 -4.89
CA THR A 16 6.38 8.52 -5.47
C THR A 16 6.56 7.13 -4.83
N ALA A 17 7.23 6.23 -5.55
CA ALA A 17 7.56 4.91 -5.02
C ALA A 17 8.38 5.03 -3.73
N LYS A 18 9.27 6.02 -3.65
CA LYS A 18 10.07 6.31 -2.45
C LYS A 18 9.22 6.72 -1.25
N GLU A 19 8.19 7.54 -1.46
CA GLU A 19 7.26 7.93 -0.38
C GLU A 19 6.43 6.74 0.10
N LEU A 20 5.93 5.93 -0.84
CA LEU A 20 5.19 4.72 -0.53
C LEU A 20 6.05 3.68 0.19
N ASP A 21 7.32 3.51 -0.22
CA ASP A 21 8.28 2.61 0.44
C ASP A 21 8.55 3.05 1.89
N SER A 22 8.79 4.35 2.11
CA SER A 22 8.93 4.91 3.45
C SER A 22 7.66 4.72 4.30
N PHE A 23 6.48 4.82 3.69
CA PHE A 23 5.20 4.63 4.36
C PHE A 23 4.99 3.18 4.81
N VAL A 24 5.15 2.20 3.90
CA VAL A 24 4.96 0.78 4.24
C VAL A 24 6.05 0.24 5.18
N SER A 25 7.24 0.85 5.17
CA SER A 25 8.32 0.50 6.11
C SER A 25 8.06 0.96 7.54
N THR A 26 7.12 1.89 7.76
CA THR A 26 6.82 2.48 9.07
C THR A 26 5.39 2.27 9.53
N THR A 27 4.53 1.74 8.66
CA THR A 27 3.11 1.55 8.91
C THR A 27 2.72 0.13 8.51
N ASP A 28 2.08 -0.62 9.42
CA ASP A 28 1.63 -1.97 9.13
C ASP A 28 0.39 -1.95 8.24
N VAL A 29 0.60 -2.00 6.92
CA VAL A 29 -0.45 -1.92 5.90
C VAL A 29 -0.18 -2.90 4.77
N VAL A 30 -1.16 -3.10 3.90
CA VAL A 30 -0.99 -3.78 2.61
C VAL A 30 -1.02 -2.73 1.51
N LEU A 31 -0.07 -2.80 0.57
CA LEU A 31 -0.05 -1.94 -0.61
C LEU A 31 -0.10 -2.83 -1.86
N LEU A 32 -1.11 -2.62 -2.70
CA LEU A 32 -1.33 -3.39 -3.92
C LEU A 32 -1.27 -2.46 -5.12
N SER A 33 -0.63 -2.89 -6.21
CA SER A 33 -0.74 -2.20 -7.49
C SER A 33 -1.71 -2.94 -8.41
N SER A 34 -2.70 -2.23 -8.96
CA SER A 34 -3.67 -2.84 -9.88
C SER A 34 -3.15 -2.97 -11.32
N ASN A 35 -2.12 -2.20 -11.70
CA ASN A 35 -1.60 -2.14 -13.08
C ASN A 35 -0.07 -2.33 -13.19
N ALA A 36 0.63 -2.71 -12.12
CA ALA A 36 2.07 -2.99 -12.14
C ALA A 36 2.44 -4.22 -11.30
N SER A 37 3.38 -5.01 -11.80
CA SER A 37 3.86 -6.22 -11.13
C SER A 37 4.85 -5.94 -9.98
N GLN A 38 5.52 -4.79 -9.98
CA GLN A 38 6.54 -4.42 -8.99
C GLN A 38 6.39 -2.96 -8.57
N LEU A 39 5.96 -2.78 -7.33
CA LEU A 39 6.07 -1.53 -6.58
C LEU A 39 7.55 -1.35 -6.18
N PHE A 40 8.10 -0.15 -6.28
CA PHE A 40 9.47 0.22 -5.84
C PHE A 40 10.66 -0.13 -6.76
N SER A 41 10.43 -0.54 -8.01
CA SER A 41 11.52 -0.74 -8.99
C SER A 41 12.25 0.55 -9.39
N ASP A 42 11.58 1.70 -9.31
CA ASP A 42 12.10 3.02 -9.62
C ASP A 42 11.58 4.00 -8.57
N PRO A 43 12.46 4.65 -7.78
CA PRO A 43 12.06 5.50 -6.66
C PRO A 43 11.26 6.74 -7.07
N GLU A 44 11.48 7.25 -8.28
CA GLU A 44 10.84 8.48 -8.77
C GLU A 44 9.51 8.20 -9.49
N ARG A 45 9.15 6.93 -9.68
CA ARG A 45 7.88 6.56 -10.31
C ARG A 45 6.70 6.97 -9.43
N GLU A 46 5.70 7.56 -10.04
CA GLU A 46 4.48 7.97 -9.36
C GLU A 46 3.39 6.91 -9.40
N TYR A 47 2.62 6.88 -8.32
CA TYR A 47 1.45 6.05 -8.17
C TYR A 47 0.31 6.86 -7.56
N LYS A 48 -0.89 6.69 -8.11
CA LYS A 48 -2.11 7.28 -7.59
C LYS A 48 -2.84 6.29 -6.70
N VAL A 49 -3.30 6.72 -5.52
CA VAL A 49 -4.15 5.90 -4.66
C VAL A 49 -5.56 5.84 -5.24
N VAL A 50 -6.01 4.64 -5.61
CA VAL A 50 -7.34 4.44 -6.21
C VAL A 50 -8.36 3.93 -5.21
N HIS A 51 -7.94 3.17 -4.19
CA HIS A 51 -8.82 2.69 -3.13
C HIS A 51 -8.09 2.56 -1.78
N GLU A 52 -8.86 2.73 -0.70
CA GLU A 52 -8.50 2.38 0.68
C GLU A 52 -9.53 1.37 1.19
N VAL A 53 -9.06 0.35 1.91
CA VAL A 53 -9.88 -0.69 2.52
C VAL A 53 -9.45 -0.88 3.97
N GLU A 54 -10.41 -0.96 4.90
CA GLU A 54 -10.13 -1.06 6.33
C GLU A 54 -9.60 -2.44 6.76
N GLY A 55 -9.97 -3.50 6.02
CA GLY A 55 -9.52 -4.87 6.29
C GLY A 55 -9.86 -5.82 5.15
N PHE A 56 -9.32 -7.03 5.21
CA PHE A 56 -9.49 -8.04 4.17
C PHE A 56 -9.52 -9.45 4.76
N PHE A 57 -10.13 -10.39 4.04
CA PHE A 57 -10.01 -11.80 4.36
C PHE A 57 -8.76 -12.37 3.69
N GLU A 58 -7.96 -13.11 4.45
CA GLU A 58 -6.90 -13.95 3.90
C GLU A 58 -7.19 -15.42 4.17
N HIS A 59 -6.82 -16.26 3.22
CA HIS A 59 -6.79 -17.69 3.42
C HIS A 59 -5.42 -18.09 3.97
N SER A 60 -5.42 -18.80 5.09
CA SER A 60 -4.20 -19.30 5.72
C SER A 60 -3.78 -20.62 5.07
N SER A 61 -2.55 -20.68 4.57
CA SER A 61 -1.97 -21.91 4.02
C SER A 61 -1.63 -22.94 5.09
N ASN A 62 -1.64 -22.56 6.38
CA ASN A 62 -1.22 -23.43 7.47
C ASN A 62 -2.32 -24.38 7.93
N ASP A 63 -3.57 -23.91 7.93
CA ASP A 63 -4.74 -24.63 8.44
C ASP A 63 -5.91 -24.66 7.45
N GLY A 64 -5.83 -23.91 6.34
CA GLY A 64 -6.88 -23.83 5.33
C GLY A 64 -8.06 -22.93 5.71
N GLU A 65 -7.99 -22.26 6.86
CA GLU A 65 -9.07 -21.41 7.36
C GLU A 65 -9.01 -20.00 6.75
N LYS A 66 -10.09 -19.24 6.95
CA LYS A 66 -10.20 -17.84 6.50
C LYS A 66 -10.18 -16.91 7.70
N TYR A 67 -9.25 -15.96 7.69
CA TYR A 67 -9.09 -14.97 8.75
C TYR A 67 -9.41 -13.58 8.23
N PHE A 68 -10.24 -12.84 8.96
CA PHE A 68 -10.36 -11.40 8.74
C PHE A 68 -9.13 -10.71 9.36
N ARG A 69 -8.41 -9.95 8.55
CA ARG A 69 -7.33 -9.07 8.98
C ARG A 69 -7.86 -7.66 9.07
N ASP A 70 -7.93 -7.14 10.29
CA ASP A 70 -8.13 -5.72 10.58
C ASP A 70 -6.82 -4.98 10.31
N LYS A 71 -6.47 -4.92 9.03
CA LYS A 71 -5.23 -4.32 8.50
C LYS A 71 -5.57 -3.56 7.24
N ARG A 72 -5.28 -2.25 7.26
CA ARG A 72 -5.61 -1.38 6.11
C ARG A 72 -4.85 -1.80 4.86
N ALA A 73 -5.56 -1.80 3.75
CA ALA A 73 -5.01 -2.04 2.42
C ALA A 73 -5.25 -0.83 1.53
N TYR A 74 -4.23 -0.45 0.77
CA TYR A 74 -4.31 0.59 -0.25
C TYR A 74 -4.07 -0.03 -1.62
N VAL A 75 -4.91 0.33 -2.58
CA VAL A 75 -4.72 -0.01 -3.99
C VAL A 75 -4.21 1.23 -4.70
N VAL A 76 -3.12 1.07 -5.46
CA VAL A 76 -2.49 2.15 -6.22
C VAL A 76 -2.33 1.79 -7.69
N GLU A 77 -2.37 2.81 -8.54
CA GLU A 77 -2.13 2.69 -9.98
C GLU A 77 -0.88 3.45 -10.34
N LYS A 78 0.03 2.80 -11.06
CA LYS A 78 1.13 3.49 -11.71
C LYS A 78 0.55 4.50 -12.69
N VAL A 79 1.06 5.73 -12.62
CA VAL A 79 0.74 6.83 -13.53
C VAL A 79 1.72 6.86 -14.70
#